data_AF-C8S4P8-F1
#
_entry.id   AF-C8S4P8-F1
#
_cell.length_a   1.000
_cell.length_b   1.000
_cell.length_c   1.000
_cell.angle_alpha   90.00
_cell.angle_beta   90.00
_cell.angle_gamma   90.00
#
_symmetry.space_group_name_H-M   'P 1'
#
loop_
_entity.id
_entity.type
_entity.pdbx_description
1 polymer ?
#
loop_
_entity_poly.entity_id
_entity_poly.type
_entity_poly.pdbx_seq_one_letter_code
_entity_poly.pdbx_strand_id
1 'polypeptide(L)'
;MIRLNLTASPEWLALAPDLRLLVAPLTTALMVSARADAAVEALAGTASTEALALAMAKAVARRAVLDWKGVGDALGQSLPVTPDGIDALLEVWPVFEAFQIRYVARGLLLDAEKNASPPSPTGPSAAAGATAKPARGPARTARHG
;
A
#
# COMPACT_ATOMS: atom_id res chain seq x y z
N MET A 1 -10.70 -3.11 -7.48
CA MET A 1 -10.29 -2.82 -8.87
C MET A 1 -9.36 -1.63 -8.80
N ILE A 2 -8.08 -1.79 -9.15
CA ILE A 2 -7.06 -0.74 -8.95
C ILE A 2 -7.44 0.50 -9.77
N ARG A 3 -7.51 1.66 -9.10
CA ARG A 3 -7.64 2.96 -9.77
C ARG A 3 -6.27 3.47 -10.19
N LEU A 4 -6.09 3.69 -11.49
CA LEU A 4 -4.85 4.28 -12.01
C LEU A 4 -4.85 5.79 -11.78
N ASN A 5 -3.82 6.28 -11.09
CA ASN A 5 -3.53 7.71 -11.01
C ASN A 5 -2.58 8.08 -12.17
N LEU A 6 -3.14 8.65 -13.24
CA LEU A 6 -2.37 9.00 -14.44
C LEU A 6 -1.68 10.37 -14.35
N THR A 7 -2.01 11.20 -13.34
CA THR A 7 -1.43 12.54 -13.21
C THR A 7 -0.13 12.52 -12.42
N ALA A 8 0.06 11.54 -11.53
CA ALA A 8 1.26 11.36 -10.72
C ALA A 8 1.81 12.70 -10.19
N SER A 9 0.92 13.54 -9.69
CA SER A 9 1.27 14.89 -9.24
C SER A 9 1.62 14.89 -7.75
N PRO A 10 2.52 15.77 -7.31
CA PRO A 10 2.83 15.93 -5.89
C PRO A 10 1.59 16.31 -5.06
N GLU A 11 1.52 15.81 -3.83
CA GLU A 11 0.42 16.11 -2.91
C GLU A 11 0.91 16.50 -1.51
N TRP A 12 0.11 17.31 -0.82
CA TRP A 12 0.38 17.67 0.57
C TRP A 12 -0.13 16.57 1.51
N LEU A 13 0.82 15.86 2.12
CA LEU A 13 0.59 14.86 3.15
C LEU A 13 0.60 15.51 4.53
N ALA A 14 -0.54 15.52 5.22
CA ALA A 14 -0.60 15.93 6.62
C ALA A 14 -0.08 14.83 7.54
N LEU A 15 0.85 15.15 8.43
CA LEU A 15 1.40 14.23 9.44
C LEU A 15 0.91 14.57 10.85
N ALA A 16 0.81 15.86 11.16
CA ALA A 16 0.23 16.40 12.40
C ALA A 16 -0.58 17.69 12.07
N PRO A 17 -1.31 18.31 13.04
CA PRO A 17 -2.11 19.51 12.77
C PRO A 17 -1.36 20.61 11.99
N ASP A 18 -0.12 20.89 12.40
CA ASP A 18 0.71 21.94 11.82
C ASP A 18 1.86 21.41 10.95
N LEU A 19 2.00 20.09 10.80
CA LEU A 19 3.09 19.45 10.06
C LEU A 19 2.58 18.80 8.78
N ARG A 20 3.07 19.27 7.63
CA ARG A 20 2.75 18.70 6.31
C ARG A 20 3.98 18.58 5.43
N LEU A 21 4.03 17.53 4.61
CA LEU A 21 5.06 17.34 3.59
C LEU A 21 4.43 17.41 2.20
N LEU A 22 5.04 18.14 1.27
CA LEU A 22 4.73 18.00 -0.14
C LEU A 22 5.54 16.80 -0.65
N VAL A 23 4.85 15.76 -1.10
CA VAL A 23 5.50 14.51 -1.51
C VAL A 23 5.22 14.19 -2.97
N ALA A 24 6.24 13.72 -3.68
CA ALA A 24 6.08 13.08 -4.97
C ALA A 24 5.29 11.77 -4.82
N PRO A 25 4.62 11.28 -5.87
CA PRO A 25 3.93 9.99 -5.81
C PRO A 25 4.87 8.84 -5.49
N LEU A 26 4.38 7.88 -4.70
CA LEU A 26 5.11 6.64 -4.43
C LEU A 26 5.09 5.75 -5.67
N THR A 27 6.12 5.85 -6.51
CA THR A 27 6.25 5.02 -7.72
C THR A 27 7.14 3.80 -7.47
N THR A 28 7.01 2.79 -8.32
CA THR A 28 7.93 1.63 -8.31
C THR A 28 9.39 2.06 -8.46
N ALA A 29 9.68 3.04 -9.32
CA ALA A 29 11.03 3.57 -9.50
C ALA A 29 11.59 4.20 -8.21
N LEU A 30 10.75 4.96 -7.48
CA LEU A 30 11.13 5.53 -6.19
C LEU A 30 11.45 4.42 -5.17
N MET A 31 10.58 3.42 -5.05
CA MET A 31 10.78 2.30 -4.13
C MET A 31 12.03 1.46 -4.47
N VAL A 32 12.26 1.18 -5.75
CA VAL A 32 13.47 0.48 -6.20
C VAL A 32 14.72 1.29 -5.87
N SER A 33 14.70 2.60 -6.14
CA SER A 33 15.81 3.50 -5.80
C SER A 33 16.05 3.58 -4.29
N ALA A 34 15.00 3.58 -3.47
CA ALA A 34 15.12 3.60 -2.01
C ALA A 34 15.68 2.28 -1.47
N ARG A 35 15.35 1.14 -2.09
CA ARG A 35 15.88 -0.18 -1.69
C ARG A 35 17.38 -0.32 -1.97
N ALA A 36 17.89 0.37 -2.99
CA ALA A 36 19.31 0.42 -3.33
C ALA A 36 20.08 1.51 -2.54
N ASP A 37 19.48 2.11 -1.52
CA ASP A 37 20.16 3.09 -0.68
C ASP A 37 21.24 2.41 0.17
N ALA A 38 22.46 2.96 0.18
CA ALA A 38 23.59 2.35 0.85
C ALA A 38 23.36 2.12 2.36
N ALA A 39 22.60 3.00 3.03
CA ALA A 39 22.27 2.82 4.44
C ALA A 39 21.30 1.63 4.67
N VAL A 40 20.42 1.38 3.69
CA VAL A 40 19.52 0.22 3.70
C VAL A 40 20.31 -1.06 3.42
N GLU A 41 21.19 -1.05 2.42
CA GLU A 41 22.03 -2.21 2.09
C GLU A 41 22.95 -2.60 3.23
N ALA A 42 23.58 -1.62 3.92
CA ALA A 42 24.48 -1.87 5.03
C ALA A 42 23.80 -2.57 6.23
N LEU A 43 22.50 -2.36 6.41
CA LEU A 43 21.71 -2.96 7.50
C LEU A 43 21.06 -4.29 7.11
N ALA A 44 21.06 -4.65 5.83
CA ALA A 44 20.37 -5.83 5.33
C ALA A 44 20.99 -7.12 5.92
N GLY A 45 20.18 -7.86 6.69
CA GLY A 45 20.56 -9.16 7.25
C GLY A 45 21.35 -9.12 8.57
N THR A 46 21.69 -7.92 9.06
CA THR A 46 22.49 -7.74 10.29
C THR A 46 21.78 -6.91 11.35
N ALA A 47 20.88 -6.02 10.95
CA ALA A 47 20.16 -5.10 11.84
C ALA A 47 18.79 -5.64 12.28
N SER A 48 18.22 -5.02 13.31
CA SER A 48 16.83 -5.29 13.70
C SER A 48 15.86 -4.85 12.60
N THR A 49 14.67 -5.46 12.60
CA THR A 49 13.60 -5.09 11.66
C THR A 49 13.24 -3.61 11.76
N GLU A 50 13.24 -3.06 12.98
CA GLU A 50 12.94 -1.64 13.24
C GLU A 50 14.02 -0.72 12.66
N ALA A 51 15.29 -1.06 12.83
CA ALA A 51 16.39 -0.28 12.28
C ALA A 51 16.35 -0.27 10.75
N LEU A 52 16.08 -1.42 10.14
CA LEU A 52 15.90 -1.52 8.68
C LEU A 52 14.68 -0.72 8.20
N ALA A 53 13.56 -0.77 8.94
CA ALA A 53 12.35 -0.02 8.62
C ALA A 53 12.60 1.50 8.69
N LEU A 54 13.31 1.98 9.70
CA LEU A 54 13.69 3.39 9.81
C LEU A 54 14.61 3.83 8.67
N ALA A 55 15.65 3.04 8.35
CA ALA A 55 16.54 3.34 7.24
C ALA A 55 15.80 3.38 5.89
N MET A 56 14.88 2.43 5.65
CA MET A 56 14.03 2.42 4.46
C MET A 56 13.13 3.65 4.40
N ALA A 57 12.50 4.02 5.52
CA ALA A 57 11.63 5.20 5.61
C ALA A 57 12.38 6.48 5.23
N LYS A 58 13.58 6.66 5.77
CA LYS A 58 14.45 7.79 5.46
C LYS A 58 14.87 7.80 3.99
N ALA A 59 15.28 6.65 3.45
CA ALA A 59 15.63 6.52 2.04
C ALA A 59 14.47 6.90 1.11
N VAL A 60 13.25 6.46 1.43
CA VAL A 60 12.02 6.84 0.71
C VAL A 60 11.75 8.34 0.84
N ALA A 61 11.76 8.87 2.07
CA ALA A 61 11.44 10.27 2.32
C ALA A 61 12.40 11.24 1.62
N ARG A 62 13.71 10.97 1.62
CA ARG A 62 14.71 11.79 0.90
C ARG A 62 14.45 11.90 -0.60
N ARG A 63 13.78 10.92 -1.19
CA ARG A 63 13.41 10.90 -2.62
C ARG A 63 12.02 11.47 -2.88
N ALA A 64 11.14 11.39 -1.89
CA ALA A 64 9.75 11.76 -2.01
C ALA A 64 9.47 13.21 -1.61
N VAL A 65 10.12 13.72 -0.57
CA VAL A 65 9.80 15.02 0.01
C VAL A 65 10.35 16.14 -0.88
N LEU A 66 9.46 17.01 -1.35
CA LEU A 66 9.76 18.15 -2.21
C LEU A 66 9.70 19.48 -1.47
N ASP A 67 8.86 19.57 -0.43
CA ASP A 67 8.67 20.75 0.41
C ASP A 67 8.04 20.33 1.76
N TRP A 68 8.00 21.23 2.75
CA TRP A 68 7.32 20.99 4.01
C TRP A 68 6.75 22.27 4.67
N LYS A 69 5.84 22.08 5.62
CA LYS A 69 5.30 23.13 6.50
C LYS A 69 5.32 22.63 7.93
N GLY A 70 5.60 23.54 8.87
CA GLY A 70 5.65 23.21 10.30
C GLY A 70 6.97 22.62 10.78
N VAL A 71 8.02 22.67 9.94
CA VAL A 71 9.37 22.30 10.33
C VAL A 71 10.19 23.57 10.47
N GLY A 72 10.65 23.83 11.69
CA GLY A 72 11.44 25.00 11.99
C GLY A 72 12.51 24.74 13.03
N ASP A 73 13.41 25.70 13.17
CA ASP A 73 14.47 25.68 14.17
C ASP A 73 13.94 26.04 15.58
N ALA A 74 14.86 26.16 16.53
CA ALA A 74 14.54 26.54 17.92
C ALA A 74 13.92 27.94 18.05
N LEU A 75 14.02 28.79 17.03
CA LEU A 75 13.44 30.14 16.97
C LEU A 75 12.11 30.16 16.21
N GLY A 76 11.63 29.01 15.73
CA GLY A 76 10.42 28.88 14.93
C GLY A 76 10.59 29.33 13.48
N GLN A 77 11.82 29.51 13.00
CA GLN A 77 12.09 29.85 11.61
C GLN A 77 11.99 28.61 10.72
N SER A 78 11.33 28.73 9.58
CA SER A 78 11.18 27.62 8.64
C SER A 78 12.55 27.14 8.16
N LEU A 79 12.79 25.83 8.29
CA LEU A 79 14.01 25.21 7.76
C LEU A 79 13.83 24.86 6.28
N PRO A 80 14.90 24.85 5.47
CA PRO A 80 14.84 24.28 4.12
C PRO A 80 14.80 22.74 4.19
N VAL A 81 14.17 22.12 3.20
CA VAL A 81 14.21 20.66 3.05
C VAL A 81 15.64 20.24 2.72
N THR A 82 16.22 19.42 3.59
CA THR A 82 17.56 18.84 3.42
C THR A 82 17.52 17.35 3.78
N PRO A 83 18.43 16.51 3.24
CA PRO A 83 18.54 15.11 3.64
C PRO A 83 18.65 14.93 5.16
N ASP A 84 19.52 15.70 5.81
CA ASP A 84 19.71 15.63 7.26
C ASP A 84 18.46 16.08 8.03
N GLY A 85 17.77 17.10 7.54
CA GLY A 85 16.51 17.57 8.11
C GLY A 85 15.37 16.54 7.98
N ILE A 86 15.29 15.83 6.86
CA ILE A 86 14.34 14.72 6.67
C ILE A 86 14.65 13.58 7.63
N ASP A 87 15.93 13.23 7.75
CA ASP A 87 16.37 12.17 8.64
C ASP A 87 16.05 12.51 10.10
N ALA A 88 16.33 13.75 10.52
CA ALA A 88 16.00 14.24 11.87
C ALA A 88 14.48 14.28 12.12
N LEU A 89 13.70 14.71 11.13
CA LEU A 89 12.24 14.72 11.23
C LEU A 89 11.67 13.31 11.47
N LEU A 90 12.25 12.30 10.82
CA LEU A 90 11.83 10.91 10.98
C LEU A 90 12.39 10.21 12.23
N GLU A 91 13.27 10.86 13.00
CA GLU A 91 13.61 10.40 14.36
C GLU A 91 12.49 10.71 15.36
N VAL A 92 11.57 11.61 15.01
CA VAL A 92 10.39 11.89 15.83
C VAL A 92 9.37 10.77 15.64
N TRP A 93 9.27 9.88 16.63
CA TRP A 93 8.47 8.66 16.54
C TRP A 93 7.03 8.86 15.99
N PRO A 94 6.19 9.80 16.51
CA PRO A 94 4.86 10.03 15.94
C PRO A 94 4.86 10.45 14.47
N VAL A 95 5.91 11.15 14.02
CA VAL A 95 6.04 11.61 12.62
C VAL A 95 6.44 10.43 11.73
N PHE A 96 7.37 9.60 12.18
CA PHE A 96 7.72 8.35 11.52
C PHE A 96 6.50 7.46 11.31
N GLU A 97 5.71 7.21 12.36
CA GLU A 97 4.50 6.39 12.26
C GLU A 97 3.47 6.98 11.29
N ALA A 98 3.24 8.30 11.38
CA ALA A 98 2.32 8.98 10.47
C ALA A 98 2.79 8.88 9.01
N PHE A 99 4.09 9.03 8.76
CA PHE A 99 4.67 8.90 7.42
C PHE A 99 4.53 7.47 6.89
N GLN A 100 4.85 6.46 7.70
CA GLN A 100 4.67 5.05 7.33
C GLN A 100 3.22 4.74 6.95
N ILE A 101 2.26 5.13 7.77
CA ILE A 101 0.84 4.82 7.53
C ILE A 101 0.29 5.60 6.34
N ARG A 102 0.59 6.90 6.25
CA ARG A 102 -0.09 7.79 5.31
C ARG A 102 0.55 7.83 3.94
N TYR A 103 1.86 7.61 3.85
CA TYR A 103 2.59 7.63 2.58
C TYR A 103 2.92 6.22 2.09
N VAL A 104 3.70 5.48 2.87
CA VAL A 104 4.26 4.19 2.45
C VAL A 104 3.16 3.13 2.35
N ALA A 105 2.38 2.93 3.43
CA ALA A 105 1.34 1.92 3.47
C ALA A 105 0.22 2.23 2.47
N ARG A 106 -0.20 3.49 2.29
CA ARG A 106 -1.19 3.84 1.25
C ARG A 106 -0.73 3.48 -0.15
N GLY A 107 0.54 3.72 -0.49
CA GLY A 107 1.08 3.34 -1.78
C GLY A 107 1.13 1.82 -1.99
N LEU A 108 1.33 1.04 -0.92
CA LEU A 108 1.29 -0.43 -0.95
C LEU A 108 -0.14 -1.01 -0.87
N LEU A 109 -1.09 -0.30 -0.25
CA LEU A 109 -2.50 -0.73 -0.17
C LEU A 109 -3.24 -0.61 -1.51
N LEU A 110 -2.73 0.21 -2.46
CA LEU A 110 -3.21 0.17 -3.84
C LEU A 110 -3.00 -1.22 -4.48
N ASP A 111 -2.01 -2.01 -4.02
CA ASP A 111 -1.86 -3.42 -4.44
C ASP A 111 -2.91 -4.35 -3.79
N ALA A 112 -3.53 -3.95 -2.67
CA ALA A 112 -4.46 -4.77 -1.90
C ALA A 112 -5.94 -4.62 -2.33
N GLU A 113 -6.25 -3.76 -3.31
CA GLU A 113 -7.63 -3.46 -3.74
C GLU A 113 -8.31 -4.57 -4.58
N LYS A 114 -7.98 -5.84 -4.32
CA LYS A 114 -8.57 -7.03 -4.97
C LYS A 114 -8.82 -8.26 -4.09
N ASN A 115 -8.77 -8.19 -2.76
CA ASN A 115 -9.19 -9.33 -1.91
C ASN A 115 -10.40 -9.04 -1.00
N ALA A 116 -11.20 -8.02 -1.31
CA ALA A 116 -12.56 -7.89 -0.78
C ALA A 116 -13.58 -8.36 -1.83
N SER A 117 -13.45 -9.59 -2.32
CA SER A 117 -14.63 -10.32 -2.74
C SER A 117 -15.28 -10.82 -1.45
N PRO A 118 -16.48 -10.39 -1.04
CA PRO A 118 -17.26 -11.23 -0.15
C PRO A 118 -17.34 -12.62 -0.81
N PRO A 119 -17.30 -13.74 -0.06
CA PRO A 119 -17.71 -15.01 -0.66
C PRO A 119 -19.04 -14.73 -1.34
N SER A 120 -19.15 -15.03 -2.64
CA SER A 120 -20.46 -15.08 -3.30
C SER A 120 -21.40 -15.75 -2.32
N PRO A 121 -22.61 -15.22 -2.06
CA PRO A 121 -23.56 -15.96 -1.25
C PRO A 121 -23.59 -17.35 -1.85
N THR A 122 -23.13 -18.34 -1.07
CA THR A 122 -23.30 -19.75 -1.40
C THR A 122 -24.74 -19.83 -1.83
N GLY A 123 -24.93 -20.06 -3.14
CA GLY A 123 -26.24 -20.00 -3.75
C GLY A 123 -27.19 -20.79 -2.86
N PRO A 124 -28.40 -20.27 -2.55
CA PRO A 124 -29.32 -21.08 -1.79
C PRO A 124 -29.46 -22.39 -2.56
N SER A 125 -29.19 -23.51 -1.88
CA SER A 125 -29.65 -24.83 -2.29
C SER A 125 -31.17 -24.79 -2.36
N ALA A 126 -31.71 -24.13 -3.38
CA ALA A 126 -33.01 -24.39 -3.93
C ALA A 126 -32.74 -25.40 -5.03
N ALA A 127 -32.88 -26.67 -4.67
CA ALA A 127 -32.93 -27.75 -5.64
C ALA A 127 -33.85 -27.31 -6.79
N ALA A 128 -33.29 -27.18 -8.00
CA ALA A 128 -34.08 -27.04 -9.19
C ALA A 128 -34.96 -28.30 -9.27
N GLY A 129 -36.26 -28.12 -9.01
CA GLY A 129 -37.23 -29.20 -9.12
C GLY A 129 -37.13 -29.80 -10.52
N ALA A 130 -36.99 -31.12 -10.61
CA ALA A 130 -36.97 -31.82 -11.88
C ALA A 130 -38.26 -31.52 -12.66
N THR A 131 -38.15 -30.82 -13.79
CA THR A 131 -39.28 -30.45 -14.66
C THR A 131 -39.67 -31.57 -15.62
N ALA A 132 -39.03 -32.74 -15.55
CA ALA A 132 -39.34 -33.89 -16.38
C ALA A 132 -40.33 -34.83 -15.68
N LYS A 133 -41.50 -35.04 -16.29
CA LYS A 133 -42.42 -36.11 -15.88
C LYS A 133 -41.76 -37.48 -16.12
N PRO A 134 -41.86 -38.46 -15.20
CA PRO A 134 -41.33 -39.79 -15.41
C PRO A 134 -41.90 -40.45 -16.67
N ALA A 135 -41.03 -41.06 -17.48
CA ALA A 135 -41.44 -41.83 -18.65
C ALA A 135 -42.32 -43.02 -18.22
N ARG A 136 -43.42 -43.25 -18.94
CA ARG A 136 -44.35 -44.37 -18.68
C ARG A 136 -43.74 -45.70 -19.15
N GLY A 137 -42.93 -46.29 -18.30
CA GLY A 137 -42.54 -47.71 -18.36
C GLY A 137 -41.54 -48.07 -19.48
N PRO A 138 -40.68 -49.07 -19.25
CA PRO A 138 -39.74 -49.55 -20.25
C PRO A 138 -40.47 -50.30 -21.38
N ALA A 139 -40.09 -50.02 -22.63
CA ALA A 139 -40.52 -50.79 -23.78
C ALA A 139 -39.84 -52.17 -23.78
N ARG A 140 -40.60 -53.23 -24.12
CA ARG A 140 -40.08 -54.60 -24.24
C ARG A 140 -39.05 -54.70 -25.35
N THR A 141 -37.85 -55.16 -25.03
CA THR A 141 -36.81 -55.49 -26.02
C THR A 141 -37.22 -56.72 -26.85
N ALA A 142 -37.07 -56.62 -28.17
CA ALA A 142 -37.22 -57.73 -29.11
C ALA A 142 -36.04 -58.71 -28.98
N ARG A 143 -36.32 -60.02 -29.06
CA ARG A 143 -35.30 -61.07 -29.09
C ARG A 143 -34.85 -61.26 -30.53
N HIS A 144 -33.56 -61.03 -30.80
CA HIS A 144 -32.94 -61.51 -32.03
C HIS A 144 -32.38 -62.91 -31.77
N GLY A 145 -32.87 -63.88 -32.55
CA GLY A 145 -32.21 -65.15 -32.82
C GLY A 145 -31.61 -65.11 -34.21
#